data_AF-A0A9E4JMW9-F1
#
_entry.id   AF-A0A9E4JMW9-F1
#
_cell.length_a   1.000
_cell.length_b   1.000
_cell.length_c   1.000
_cell.angle_alpha   90.00
_cell.angle_beta   90.00
_cell.angle_gamma   90.00
#
_symmetry.space_group_name_H-M   'P 1'
#
loop_
_entity.id
_entity.type
_entity.pdbx_description
1 polymer ?
#
loop_
_entity_poly.entity_id
_entity_poly.type
_entity_poly.pdbx_seq_one_letter_code
_entity_poly.pdbx_strand_id
1 'polypeptide(L)'
;MSQPNENPDDVFSKPVKKFSQIESDEFFSEIAATPPEYRPHLLKMIRLFRESVTLNLQVSQRHEPDAKTTAILTENFAPAPPVKKTQETRKDSSQMEEVTLYTDGACLGNPGPGGYGIVLIQGDDRQELSGGFQLTTNNRMEMMAAIVGLQALETKSRVTLYSDSKYVIDGIEKGWAKRWKANGWKRNSKEWAMNPDLWEQLLELCSHHEVKLVWVKGHAGNVENECCDRLAVRASQQRNLPPDLGYENPAMQQISLF
;
A
#
# COMPACT_ATOMS: atom_id res chain seq x y z
N MET A 1 40.02 -18.63 -49.18
CA MET A 1 38.96 -17.65 -48.85
C MET A 1 38.70 -17.76 -47.37
N SER A 2 39.26 -16.82 -46.61
CA SER A 2 39.28 -16.81 -45.15
C SER A 2 37.99 -16.20 -44.62
N GLN A 3 37.40 -16.85 -43.61
CA GLN A 3 36.26 -16.32 -42.85
C GLN A 3 36.73 -15.17 -41.95
N PRO A 4 35.95 -14.09 -41.76
CA PRO A 4 36.27 -13.05 -40.80
C PRO A 4 35.95 -13.53 -39.37
N ASN A 5 36.85 -13.19 -38.45
CA ASN A 5 36.80 -13.48 -37.04
C ASN A 5 36.03 -12.36 -36.34
N GLU A 6 34.83 -12.62 -35.81
CA GLU A 6 34.10 -11.65 -34.97
C GLU A 6 34.43 -11.88 -33.49
N ASN A 7 34.90 -10.82 -32.85
CA ASN A 7 35.36 -10.76 -31.47
C ASN A 7 34.14 -10.74 -30.51
N PRO A 8 34.04 -11.65 -29.51
CA PRO A 8 32.87 -11.74 -28.62
C PRO A 8 32.68 -10.56 -27.65
N ASP A 9 33.58 -9.58 -27.63
CA ASP A 9 33.52 -8.44 -26.71
C ASP A 9 32.69 -7.23 -27.21
N ASP A 10 32.13 -7.27 -28.43
CA ASP A 10 31.46 -6.09 -29.03
C ASP A 10 29.92 -6.06 -28.89
N VAL A 11 29.33 -6.95 -28.08
CA VAL A 11 27.86 -6.97 -27.83
C VAL A 11 27.45 -6.06 -26.66
N PHE A 12 28.40 -5.50 -25.91
CA PHE A 12 28.15 -4.68 -24.71
C PHE A 12 28.22 -3.16 -24.91
N SER A 13 27.82 -2.65 -26.07
CA SER A 13 27.70 -1.20 -26.29
C SER A 13 26.28 -0.73 -26.67
N LYS A 14 25.24 -1.39 -26.17
CA LYS A 14 23.89 -0.80 -26.15
C LYS A 14 23.65 -0.11 -24.81
N PRO A 15 23.28 1.19 -24.81
CA PRO A 15 23.04 1.90 -23.56
C PRO A 15 21.85 1.27 -22.82
N VAL A 16 22.10 0.83 -21.59
CA VAL A 16 21.07 0.40 -20.65
C VAL A 16 20.21 1.62 -20.34
N LYS A 17 18.92 1.57 -20.71
CA LYS A 17 17.97 2.63 -20.35
C LYS A 17 17.92 2.74 -18.82
N LYS A 18 18.03 3.96 -18.29
CA LYS A 18 17.90 4.21 -16.85
C LYS A 18 16.48 3.86 -16.41
N PHE A 19 16.33 3.28 -15.22
CA PHE A 19 15.05 2.81 -14.65
C PHE A 19 13.95 3.89 -14.66
N SER A 20 14.34 5.16 -14.51
CA SER A 20 13.43 6.32 -14.61
C SER A 20 12.85 6.58 -16.01
N GLN A 21 13.38 5.96 -17.06
CA GLN A 21 12.87 6.04 -18.44
C GLN A 21 11.96 4.86 -18.82
N ILE A 22 11.91 3.80 -17.99
CA ILE A 22 11.05 2.63 -18.26
C ILE A 22 9.66 2.88 -17.67
N GLU A 23 9.60 3.50 -16.48
CA GLU A 23 8.34 3.98 -15.87
C GLU A 23 7.62 5.04 -16.72
N SER A 24 8.32 5.77 -17.60
CA SER A 24 7.68 6.82 -18.42
C SER A 24 7.02 6.30 -19.69
N ASP A 25 7.40 5.13 -20.20
CA ASP A 25 6.91 4.70 -21.52
C ASP A 25 5.67 3.78 -21.36
N GLU A 26 5.64 2.90 -20.36
CA GLU A 26 4.49 2.02 -20.09
C GLU A 26 3.35 2.77 -19.40
N PHE A 27 3.67 3.65 -18.46
CA PHE A 27 2.67 4.44 -17.72
C PHE A 27 1.92 5.46 -18.60
N PHE A 28 2.62 6.09 -19.54
CA PHE A 28 1.99 7.00 -20.49
C PHE A 28 1.15 6.26 -21.53
N SER A 29 1.46 4.99 -21.82
CA SER A 29 0.64 4.15 -22.69
C SER A 29 -0.72 3.83 -22.06
N GLU A 30 -0.76 3.63 -20.74
CA GLU A 30 -1.98 3.40 -19.95
C GLU A 30 -2.86 4.66 -19.83
N ILE A 31 -2.23 5.82 -19.58
CA ILE A 31 -2.92 7.13 -19.58
C ILE A 31 -3.46 7.45 -20.98
N ALA A 32 -2.74 7.10 -22.04
CA ALA A 32 -3.19 7.27 -23.42
C ALA A 32 -4.32 6.30 -23.82
N ALA A 33 -4.39 5.12 -23.20
CA ALA A 33 -5.49 4.17 -23.38
C ALA A 33 -6.75 4.55 -22.59
N THR A 34 -6.63 5.44 -21.60
CA THR A 34 -7.77 5.94 -20.81
C THR A 34 -8.60 6.94 -21.65
N PRO A 35 -9.94 6.87 -21.65
CA PRO A 35 -10.78 7.82 -22.38
C PRO A 35 -10.49 9.29 -21.98
N PRO A 36 -10.48 10.24 -22.93
CA PRO A 36 -10.00 11.62 -22.71
C PRO A 36 -10.66 12.35 -21.53
N GLU A 37 -11.92 12.05 -21.25
CA GLU A 37 -12.73 12.63 -20.19
C GLU A 37 -12.25 12.24 -18.78
N TYR A 38 -11.54 11.12 -18.61
CA TYR A 38 -11.06 10.62 -17.31
C TYR A 38 -9.59 10.95 -17.03
N ARG A 39 -8.82 11.33 -18.06
CA ARG A 39 -7.38 11.65 -17.92
C ARG A 39 -7.08 12.76 -16.91
N PRO A 40 -7.85 13.86 -16.80
CA PRO A 40 -7.58 14.90 -15.80
C PRO A 40 -7.72 14.40 -14.36
N HIS A 41 -8.65 13.46 -14.12
CA HIS A 41 -8.88 12.86 -12.81
C HIS A 41 -7.78 11.86 -12.46
N LEU A 42 -7.39 11.00 -13.40
CA LEU A 42 -6.31 10.04 -13.22
C LEU A 42 -4.98 10.76 -12.95
N LEU A 43 -4.66 11.80 -13.73
CA LEU A 43 -3.45 12.62 -13.53
C LEU A 43 -3.46 13.35 -12.19
N LYS A 44 -4.63 13.81 -11.72
CA LYS A 44 -4.77 14.43 -10.40
C LYS A 44 -4.58 13.42 -9.27
N MET A 45 -5.12 12.20 -9.41
CA MET A 45 -4.94 11.11 -8.44
C MET A 45 -3.48 10.67 -8.34
N ILE A 46 -2.81 10.46 -9.48
CA ILE A 46 -1.39 10.13 -9.54
C ILE A 46 -0.54 11.22 -8.89
N ARG A 47 -0.86 12.49 -9.15
CA ARG A 47 -0.16 13.62 -8.56
C ARG A 47 -0.32 13.66 -7.04
N LEU A 48 -1.56 13.52 -6.54
CA LEU A 48 -1.85 13.51 -5.11
C LEU A 48 -1.18 12.31 -4.40
N PHE A 49 -1.11 11.16 -5.08
CA PHE A 49 -0.42 9.98 -4.59
C PHE A 49 1.10 10.17 -4.52
N ARG A 50 1.72 10.74 -5.57
CA ARG A 50 3.16 11.08 -5.55
C ARG A 50 3.50 12.13 -4.50
N GLU A 51 2.62 13.12 -4.31
CA GLU A 51 2.78 14.16 -3.30
C GLU A 51 2.63 13.59 -1.87
N SER A 52 1.73 12.62 -1.65
CA SER A 52 1.54 11.98 -0.33
C SER A 52 2.67 11.03 0.07
N VAL A 53 3.21 10.25 -0.88
CA VAL A 53 4.36 9.36 -0.65
C VAL A 53 5.62 10.18 -0.32
N THR A 54 5.82 11.32 -0.98
CA THR A 54 6.97 12.20 -0.74
C THR A 54 6.92 12.89 0.64
N LEU A 55 5.71 13.26 1.11
CA LEU A 55 5.51 13.85 2.44
C LEU A 55 5.76 12.85 3.58
N ASN A 56 5.37 11.58 3.40
CA ASN A 56 5.54 10.55 4.43
C ASN A 56 7.03 10.14 4.63
N LEU A 57 7.85 10.19 3.57
CA LEU A 57 9.30 9.97 3.66
C LEU A 57 10.05 11.10 4.42
N GLN A 58 9.55 12.34 4.39
CA GLN A 58 10.20 13.47 5.07
C GLN A 58 9.88 13.57 6.58
N VAL A 59 8.78 12.97 7.03
CA VAL A 59 8.36 13.01 8.44
C VAL A 59 9.12 11.99 9.29
N SER A 60 9.52 10.85 8.73
CA SER A 60 10.26 9.80 9.45
C SER A 60 11.75 10.13 9.71
N GLN A 61 12.28 11.22 9.17
CA GLN A 61 13.70 11.62 9.25
C GLN A 61 13.98 12.79 10.20
N ARG A 62 13.03 13.22 11.05
CA ARG A 62 13.27 14.33 12.00
C ARG A 62 13.02 13.94 13.45
N HIS A 63 14.06 13.41 14.11
CA HIS A 63 14.38 13.70 15.51
C HIS A 63 15.85 13.35 15.79
N GLU A 64 16.70 14.37 15.83
CA GLU A 64 18.01 14.33 16.51
C GLU A 64 17.94 15.39 17.64
N PRO A 65 18.38 15.08 18.87
CA PRO A 65 18.31 16.03 19.99
C PRO A 65 19.36 17.14 19.83
N ASP A 66 18.94 18.36 20.18
CA ASP A 66 19.63 19.62 19.90
C ASP A 66 20.89 19.84 20.77
N ALA A 67 21.96 20.30 20.11
CA ALA A 67 23.30 20.43 20.65
C ALA A 67 23.49 21.75 21.44
N LYS A 68 23.07 21.78 22.71
CA LYS A 68 23.56 22.76 23.70
C LYS A 68 23.61 22.16 25.10
N THR A 69 24.54 21.24 25.33
CA THR A 69 25.15 20.98 26.66
C THR A 69 26.42 20.15 26.45
N THR A 70 27.56 20.77 26.74
CA THR A 70 28.88 20.16 27.01
C THR A 70 29.73 19.76 25.81
N ALA A 71 30.38 20.77 25.22
CA ALA A 71 31.80 20.62 24.91
C ALA A 71 32.58 20.74 26.23
N ILE A 72 33.44 19.75 26.52
CA ILE A 72 34.68 19.73 27.31
C ILE A 72 34.83 18.31 27.87
N LEU A 73 35.61 17.49 27.16
CA LEU A 73 36.69 16.65 27.70
C LEU A 73 37.27 15.86 26.53
N THR A 74 38.43 16.32 26.09
CA THR A 74 39.30 15.70 25.11
C THR A 74 39.99 14.45 25.67
N GLU A 75 40.38 13.59 24.73
CA GLU A 75 41.43 12.57 24.78
C GLU A 75 41.07 11.13 25.19
N ASN A 76 41.50 10.22 24.31
CA ASN A 76 41.63 8.75 24.41
C ASN A 76 40.44 7.90 23.95
N PHE A 77 40.29 7.64 22.63
CA PHE A 77 39.92 6.31 22.11
C PHE A 77 40.39 6.15 20.65
N ALA A 78 41.00 5.01 20.35
CA ALA A 78 41.70 4.64 19.12
C ALA A 78 40.78 4.59 17.86
N PRO A 79 41.34 4.69 16.64
CA PRO A 79 40.55 4.58 15.41
C PRO A 79 39.90 3.20 15.27
N ALA A 80 38.60 3.18 14.99
CA ALA A 80 37.84 1.98 14.69
C ALA A 80 38.38 1.25 13.43
N PRO A 81 38.34 -0.10 13.40
CA PRO A 81 38.83 -0.88 12.26
C PRO A 81 37.95 -0.67 11.01
N PRO A 82 38.48 -0.93 9.80
CA PRO A 82 37.78 -0.65 8.56
C PRO A 82 36.55 -1.55 8.40
N VAL A 83 35.40 -0.91 8.16
CA VAL A 83 34.13 -1.56 7.82
C VAL A 83 34.31 -2.40 6.56
N LYS A 84 34.12 -3.72 6.66
CA LYS A 84 34.09 -4.61 5.51
C LYS A 84 32.84 -4.30 4.68
N LYS A 85 33.03 -4.06 3.38
CA LYS A 85 31.96 -3.97 2.39
C LYS A 85 31.11 -5.24 2.46
N THR A 86 29.88 -5.14 2.95
CA THR A 86 28.90 -6.22 2.84
C THR A 86 28.51 -6.36 1.38
N GLN A 87 28.70 -7.55 0.84
CA GLN A 87 28.33 -7.89 -0.52
C GLN A 87 26.80 -7.87 -0.64
N GLU A 88 26.28 -7.07 -1.57
CA GLU A 88 24.89 -7.18 -2.02
C GLU A 88 24.69 -8.57 -2.63
N THR A 89 24.03 -9.45 -1.87
CA THR A 89 23.57 -10.73 -2.40
C THR A 89 22.45 -10.45 -3.39
N ARG A 90 22.68 -10.73 -4.67
CA ARG A 90 21.63 -10.75 -5.70
C ARG A 90 20.51 -11.66 -5.22
N LYS A 91 19.35 -11.09 -4.90
CA LYS A 91 18.13 -11.82 -4.55
C LYS A 91 17.75 -12.65 -5.78
N ASP A 92 17.72 -13.97 -5.63
CA ASP A 92 17.34 -14.89 -6.71
C ASP A 92 15.90 -14.58 -7.15
N SER A 93 15.72 -14.23 -8.43
CA SER A 93 14.48 -13.70 -9.01
C SER A 93 13.38 -14.78 -9.21
N SER A 94 13.47 -15.91 -8.51
CA SER A 94 12.60 -17.08 -8.69
C SER A 94 11.61 -17.30 -7.54
N GLN A 95 11.78 -16.63 -6.39
CA GLN A 95 10.94 -16.80 -5.20
C GLN A 95 10.06 -15.56 -5.02
N MET A 96 8.74 -15.74 -4.93
CA MET A 96 7.83 -14.66 -4.56
C MET A 96 8.17 -14.18 -3.15
N GLU A 97 8.07 -12.87 -2.93
CA GLU A 97 8.34 -12.29 -1.62
C GLU A 97 7.24 -12.68 -0.63
N GLU A 98 7.63 -13.11 0.56
CA GLU A 98 6.73 -13.38 1.68
C GLU A 98 6.52 -12.09 2.47
N VAL A 99 5.26 -11.69 2.62
CA VAL A 99 4.87 -10.47 3.32
C VAL A 99 3.82 -10.78 4.37
N THR A 100 3.99 -10.21 5.56
CA THR A 100 2.95 -10.20 6.58
C THR A 100 2.33 -8.80 6.68
N LEU A 101 1.02 -8.72 6.56
CA LEU A 101 0.26 -7.49 6.74
C LEU A 101 -0.62 -7.62 7.99
N TYR A 102 -0.61 -6.61 8.84
CA TYR A 102 -1.65 -6.39 9.85
C TYR A 102 -2.41 -5.14 9.45
N THR A 103 -3.73 -5.17 9.64
CA THR A 103 -4.62 -4.10 9.19
C THR A 103 -5.75 -3.87 10.17
N ASP A 104 -6.07 -2.60 10.40
CA ASP A 104 -7.19 -2.19 11.24
C ASP A 104 -7.79 -0.86 10.74
N GLY A 105 -9.06 -0.63 11.04
CA GLY A 105 -9.82 0.56 10.69
C GLY A 105 -10.68 1.04 11.85
N ALA A 106 -10.62 2.34 12.11
CA ALA A 106 -11.36 3.00 13.19
C ALA A 106 -12.17 4.18 12.66
N CYS A 107 -13.32 4.44 13.28
CA CYS A 107 -14.15 5.60 12.97
C CYS A 107 -14.69 6.26 14.24
N LEU A 108 -14.54 7.58 14.36
CA LEU A 108 -15.07 8.39 15.45
C LEU A 108 -16.55 8.73 15.16
N GLY A 109 -17.43 7.82 15.55
CA GLY A 109 -18.83 7.81 15.09
C GLY A 109 -18.96 7.05 13.77
N ASN A 110 -20.17 6.56 13.46
CA ASN A 110 -20.39 5.72 12.28
C ASN A 110 -21.69 6.12 11.56
N PRO A 111 -21.65 7.06 10.60
CA PRO A 111 -20.46 7.63 9.98
C PRO A 111 -19.77 8.74 10.80
N GLY A 112 -18.51 9.01 10.49
CA GLY A 112 -17.69 10.05 11.15
C GLY A 112 -16.27 10.14 10.57
N PRO A 113 -15.38 10.96 11.15
CA PRO A 113 -13.95 10.95 10.82
C PRO A 113 -13.37 9.56 11.07
N GLY A 114 -12.73 9.00 10.05
CA GLY A 114 -12.19 7.63 10.10
C GLY A 114 -10.71 7.60 9.77
N GLY A 115 -10.04 6.55 10.24
CA GLY A 115 -8.65 6.28 9.95
C GLY A 115 -8.40 4.80 9.76
N TYR A 116 -7.35 4.47 9.02
CA TYR A 116 -6.85 3.12 8.86
C TYR A 116 -5.38 3.04 9.29
N GLY A 117 -4.98 1.87 9.76
CA GLY A 117 -3.62 1.57 10.21
C GLY A 117 -3.16 0.24 9.64
N ILE A 118 -1.90 0.20 9.22
CA ILE A 118 -1.28 -0.97 8.59
C ILE A 118 0.12 -1.15 9.17
N VAL A 119 0.48 -2.39 9.50
CA VAL A 119 1.86 -2.80 9.70
C VAL A 119 2.23 -3.78 8.59
N LEU A 120 3.26 -3.45 7.83
CA LEU A 120 3.82 -4.28 6.76
C LEU A 120 5.18 -4.82 7.21
N ILE A 121 5.34 -6.13 7.14
CA ILE A 121 6.59 -6.81 7.50
C ILE A 121 7.05 -7.64 6.31
N GLN A 122 8.26 -7.36 5.82
CA GLN A 122 8.90 -8.05 4.72
C GLN A 122 10.36 -8.36 5.08
N GLY A 123 10.66 -9.63 5.33
CA GLY A 123 11.97 -10.00 5.89
C GLY A 123 12.21 -9.34 7.24
N ASP A 124 13.30 -8.56 7.34
CA ASP A 124 13.64 -7.78 8.54
C ASP A 124 13.06 -6.37 8.53
N ASP A 125 12.46 -5.93 7.41
CA ASP A 125 11.90 -4.60 7.27
C ASP A 125 10.47 -4.55 7.82
N ARG A 126 10.22 -3.58 8.71
CA ARG A 126 8.90 -3.29 9.29
C ARG A 126 8.51 -1.85 9.03
N GLN A 127 7.36 -1.67 8.39
CA GLN A 127 6.81 -0.36 8.03
C GLN A 127 5.43 -0.15 8.64
N GLU A 128 5.15 1.07 9.06
CA GLU A 128 3.84 1.49 9.57
C GLU A 128 3.24 2.50 8.60
N LEU A 129 2.03 2.23 8.12
CA LEU A 129 1.28 3.11 7.23
C LEU A 129 -0.04 3.49 7.90
N SER A 130 -0.49 4.72 7.68
CA SER A 130 -1.80 5.18 8.15
C SER A 130 -2.31 6.33 7.31
N GLY A 131 -3.63 6.50 7.31
CA GLY A 131 -4.32 7.60 6.66
C GLY A 131 -5.74 7.71 7.19
N GLY A 132 -6.43 8.78 6.84
CA GLY A 132 -7.80 9.00 7.31
C GLY A 132 -8.63 9.87 6.39
N PHE A 133 -9.92 9.92 6.67
CA PHE A 133 -10.93 10.65 5.90
C PHE A 133 -11.89 11.38 6.83
N GLN A 134 -12.37 12.55 6.40
CA GLN A 134 -13.21 13.42 7.23
C GLN A 134 -14.57 12.82 7.57
N LEU A 135 -15.14 12.01 6.68
CA LEU A 135 -16.47 11.41 6.82
C LEU A 135 -16.51 10.07 6.09
N THR A 136 -16.55 8.98 6.84
CA THR A 136 -16.55 7.61 6.33
C THR A 136 -17.19 6.67 7.35
N THR A 137 -17.00 5.36 7.23
CA THR A 137 -17.54 4.33 8.14
C THR A 137 -16.44 3.37 8.58
N ASN A 138 -16.66 2.64 9.68
CA ASN A 138 -15.68 1.66 10.17
C ASN A 138 -15.33 0.62 9.09
N ASN A 139 -16.35 0.01 8.48
CA ASN A 139 -16.16 -1.01 7.44
C ASN A 139 -15.33 -0.49 6.25
N ARG A 140 -15.53 0.78 5.85
CA ARG A 140 -14.73 1.36 4.76
C ARG A 140 -13.28 1.54 5.16
N MET A 141 -12.99 1.90 6.41
CA MET A 141 -11.61 2.00 6.91
C MET A 141 -10.94 0.65 7.04
N GLU A 142 -11.64 -0.37 7.52
CA GLU A 142 -11.14 -1.75 7.57
C GLU A 142 -10.78 -2.26 6.15
N MET A 143 -11.64 -2.00 5.16
CA MET A 143 -11.36 -2.34 3.76
C MET A 143 -10.20 -1.53 3.19
N MET A 144 -10.14 -0.22 3.47
CA MET A 144 -9.09 0.65 2.99
C MET A 144 -7.72 0.24 3.54
N ALA A 145 -7.64 -0.19 4.80
CA ALA A 145 -6.42 -0.73 5.39
C ALA A 145 -5.87 -1.91 4.58
N ALA A 146 -6.74 -2.87 4.24
CA ALA A 146 -6.38 -4.01 3.41
C ALA A 146 -5.95 -3.61 1.99
N ILE A 147 -6.68 -2.68 1.36
CA ILE A 147 -6.39 -2.18 0.01
C ILE A 147 -5.03 -1.49 -0.03
N VAL A 148 -4.80 -0.50 0.84
CA VAL A 148 -3.56 0.27 0.88
C VAL A 148 -2.37 -0.62 1.25
N GLY A 149 -2.56 -1.58 2.17
CA GLY A 149 -1.52 -2.54 2.53
C GLY A 149 -1.09 -3.43 1.36
N LEU A 150 -2.04 -3.91 0.54
CA LEU A 150 -1.73 -4.68 -0.66
C LEU A 150 -1.15 -3.81 -1.78
N GLN A 151 -1.65 -2.58 -1.97
CA GLN A 151 -1.12 -1.62 -2.96
C GLN A 151 0.31 -1.17 -2.67
N ALA A 152 0.74 -1.20 -1.41
CA ALA A 152 2.10 -0.84 -1.02
C ALA A 152 3.17 -1.84 -1.49
N LEU A 153 2.76 -3.01 -2.00
CA LEU A 153 3.66 -4.05 -2.48
C LEU A 153 4.13 -3.75 -3.90
N GLU A 154 5.43 -3.60 -4.09
CA GLU A 154 6.03 -3.25 -5.39
C GLU A 154 5.96 -4.39 -6.41
N THR A 155 5.90 -5.63 -5.93
CA THR A 155 5.88 -6.82 -6.78
C THR A 155 4.81 -7.80 -6.34
N LYS A 156 4.53 -8.79 -7.19
CA LYS A 156 3.65 -9.90 -6.83
C LYS A 156 4.26 -10.69 -5.65
N SER A 157 3.48 -10.84 -4.59
CA SER A 157 3.94 -11.40 -3.31
C SER A 157 2.97 -12.46 -2.78
N ARG A 158 3.48 -13.34 -1.92
CA ARG A 158 2.67 -14.17 -1.03
C ARG A 158 2.42 -13.40 0.25
N VAL A 159 1.16 -13.16 0.57
CA VAL A 159 0.76 -12.25 1.64
C VAL A 159 -0.04 -13.01 2.68
N THR A 160 0.37 -12.94 3.95
CA THR A 160 -0.51 -13.29 5.07
C THR A 160 -1.07 -12.01 5.67
N LEU A 161 -2.36 -11.76 5.46
CA LEU A 161 -3.05 -10.56 5.93
C LEU A 161 -3.89 -10.89 7.16
N TYR A 162 -3.53 -10.28 8.28
CA TYR A 162 -4.20 -10.34 9.55
C TYR A 162 -5.13 -9.13 9.71
N SER A 163 -6.38 -9.40 10.09
CA SER A 163 -7.38 -8.37 10.39
C SER A 163 -8.40 -8.93 11.38
N ASP A 164 -8.94 -8.08 12.26
CA ASP A 164 -10.08 -8.43 13.10
C ASP A 164 -11.44 -8.13 12.45
N SER A 165 -11.43 -7.50 11.27
CA SER A 165 -12.63 -7.26 10.46
C SER A 165 -13.19 -8.55 9.89
N LYS A 166 -14.23 -9.07 10.53
CA LYS A 166 -15.04 -10.14 9.93
C LYS A 166 -15.65 -9.72 8.61
N TYR A 167 -15.94 -8.43 8.43
CA TYR A 167 -16.53 -7.93 7.18
C TYR A 167 -15.59 -8.15 5.99
N VAL A 168 -14.31 -7.81 6.14
CA VAL A 168 -13.27 -8.05 5.13
C VAL A 168 -13.02 -9.55 4.96
N ILE A 169 -12.74 -10.26 6.05
CA ILE A 169 -12.36 -11.68 6.00
C ILE A 169 -13.49 -12.52 5.39
N ASP A 170 -14.69 -12.44 5.94
CA ASP A 170 -15.83 -13.23 5.43
C ASP A 170 -16.21 -12.81 4.01
N GLY A 171 -16.11 -11.52 3.69
CA GLY A 171 -16.47 -11.00 2.38
C GLY A 171 -15.65 -11.62 1.25
N ILE A 172 -14.36 -11.88 1.50
CA ILE A 172 -13.45 -12.58 0.59
C ILE A 172 -13.58 -14.09 0.72
N GLU A 173 -13.38 -14.67 1.92
CA GLU A 173 -13.28 -16.13 2.11
C GLU A 173 -14.59 -16.84 1.81
N LYS A 174 -15.73 -16.28 2.24
CA LYS A 174 -17.05 -16.85 1.94
C LYS A 174 -17.56 -16.46 0.55
N GLY A 175 -16.76 -15.72 -0.23
CA GLY A 175 -17.02 -15.36 -1.61
C GLY A 175 -18.20 -14.41 -1.80
N TRP A 176 -18.52 -13.57 -0.81
CA TRP A 176 -19.64 -12.62 -0.90
C TRP A 176 -19.37 -11.59 -2.00
N ALA A 177 -18.20 -10.97 -1.96
CA ALA A 177 -17.80 -9.94 -2.91
C ALA A 177 -17.77 -10.47 -4.34
N LYS A 178 -17.23 -11.68 -4.55
CA LYS A 178 -17.22 -12.34 -5.87
C LYS A 178 -18.64 -12.58 -6.40
N ARG A 179 -19.57 -13.05 -5.54
CA ARG A 179 -20.97 -13.25 -5.92
C ARG A 179 -21.68 -11.95 -6.23
N TRP A 180 -21.44 -10.90 -5.44
CA TRP A 180 -22.00 -9.58 -5.71
C TRP A 180 -21.49 -9.02 -7.02
N LYS A 181 -20.17 -9.06 -7.28
CA LYS A 181 -19.59 -8.64 -8.56
C LYS A 181 -20.20 -9.37 -9.75
N ALA A 182 -20.33 -10.69 -9.67
CA ALA A 182 -20.97 -11.49 -10.73
C ALA A 182 -22.46 -11.16 -10.94
N ASN A 183 -23.14 -10.63 -9.92
CA ASN A 183 -24.54 -10.20 -9.98
C ASN A 183 -24.70 -8.67 -10.15
N GLY A 184 -23.71 -8.01 -10.75
CA GLY A 184 -23.74 -6.56 -10.98
C GLY A 184 -23.84 -5.76 -9.69
N TRP A 185 -23.08 -6.16 -8.66
CA TRP A 185 -23.05 -5.58 -7.32
C TRP A 185 -24.37 -5.59 -6.56
N LYS A 186 -25.30 -6.49 -6.91
CA LYS A 186 -26.54 -6.70 -6.14
C LYS A 186 -26.34 -7.79 -5.09
N ARG A 187 -26.66 -7.45 -3.84
CA ARG A 187 -26.66 -8.40 -2.71
C ARG A 187 -27.83 -9.36 -2.81
N ASN A 188 -29.00 -8.85 -3.18
CA ASN A 188 -30.20 -9.61 -3.51
C ASN A 188 -31.08 -8.80 -4.49
N SER A 189 -32.31 -9.24 -4.76
CA SER A 189 -33.21 -8.58 -5.71
C SER A 189 -33.65 -7.16 -5.29
N LYS A 190 -33.52 -6.80 -4.00
CA LYS A 190 -33.98 -5.53 -3.45
C LYS A 190 -32.84 -4.61 -3.03
N GLU A 191 -31.66 -5.16 -2.76
CA GLU A 191 -30.56 -4.44 -2.12
C GLU A 191 -29.26 -4.59 -2.89
N TRP A 192 -28.56 -3.46 -3.03
CA TRP A 192 -27.21 -3.40 -3.54
C TRP A 192 -26.20 -3.84 -2.47
N ALA A 193 -25.06 -4.35 -2.91
CA ALA A 193 -23.92 -4.56 -2.04
C ALA A 193 -23.41 -3.20 -1.54
N MET A 194 -22.98 -3.15 -0.29
CA MET A 194 -22.33 -1.95 0.26
C MET A 194 -20.86 -1.92 -0.14
N ASN A 195 -20.32 -0.72 -0.34
CA ASN A 195 -18.92 -0.47 -0.68
C ASN A 195 -18.40 -1.24 -1.93
N PRO A 196 -19.17 -1.34 -3.03
CA PRO A 196 -18.72 -2.05 -4.23
C PRO A 196 -17.44 -1.44 -4.82
N ASP A 197 -17.24 -0.13 -4.67
CA ASP A 197 -16.03 0.62 -5.06
C ASP A 197 -14.75 0.09 -4.40
N LEU A 198 -14.84 -0.26 -3.12
CA LEU A 198 -13.71 -0.84 -2.37
C LEU A 198 -13.61 -2.35 -2.60
N TRP A 199 -14.74 -3.05 -2.74
CA TRP A 199 -14.72 -4.49 -3.03
C TRP A 199 -14.10 -4.80 -4.38
N GLU A 200 -14.34 -3.97 -5.39
CA GLU A 200 -13.72 -4.12 -6.69
C GLU A 200 -12.20 -4.07 -6.60
N GLN A 201 -11.66 -3.01 -6.00
CA GLN A 201 -10.22 -2.82 -5.80
C GLN A 201 -9.61 -3.96 -4.98
N LEU A 202 -10.26 -4.36 -3.89
CA LEU A 202 -9.76 -5.42 -3.03
C LEU A 202 -9.74 -6.78 -3.75
N LEU A 203 -10.77 -7.09 -4.54
CA LEU A 203 -10.80 -8.33 -5.34
C LEU A 203 -9.71 -8.36 -6.40
N GLU A 204 -9.43 -7.22 -7.04
CA GLU A 204 -8.34 -7.10 -8.02
C GLU A 204 -6.98 -7.35 -7.36
N LEU A 205 -6.71 -6.69 -6.23
CA LEU A 205 -5.47 -6.88 -5.48
C LEU A 205 -5.32 -8.32 -4.97
N CYS A 206 -6.39 -8.92 -4.44
CA CYS A 206 -6.39 -10.32 -4.03
C CYS A 206 -6.24 -11.30 -5.21
N SER A 207 -6.48 -10.87 -6.45
CA SER A 207 -6.21 -11.67 -7.65
C SER A 207 -4.76 -11.51 -8.14
N HIS A 208 -4.16 -10.35 -7.90
CA HIS A 208 -2.78 -10.05 -8.23
C HIS A 208 -1.80 -10.79 -7.30
N HIS A 209 -2.01 -10.69 -5.97
CA HIS A 209 -1.17 -11.32 -4.94
C HIS A 209 -1.70 -12.70 -4.51
N GLU A 210 -0.83 -13.54 -3.95
CA GLU A 210 -1.25 -14.79 -3.28
C GLU A 210 -1.63 -14.48 -1.83
N VAL A 211 -2.86 -14.00 -1.60
CA VAL A 211 -3.33 -13.55 -0.28
C VAL A 211 -3.96 -14.68 0.53
N LYS A 212 -3.40 -14.95 1.71
CA LYS A 212 -4.00 -15.73 2.79
C LYS A 212 -4.54 -14.78 3.85
N LEU A 213 -5.82 -14.93 4.18
CA LEU A 213 -6.48 -14.14 5.21
C LEU A 213 -6.43 -14.87 6.55
N VAL A 214 -6.20 -14.13 7.63
CA VAL A 214 -6.22 -14.64 9.00
C VAL A 214 -7.06 -13.71 9.85
N TRP A 215 -8.24 -14.18 10.26
CA TRP A 215 -9.03 -13.45 11.23
C TRP A 215 -8.38 -13.54 12.61
N VAL A 216 -8.16 -12.39 13.23
CA VAL A 216 -7.74 -12.30 14.63
C VAL A 216 -8.87 -11.72 15.46
N LYS A 217 -8.90 -12.06 16.75
CA LYS A 217 -9.83 -11.43 17.67
C LYS A 217 -9.27 -10.06 18.04
N GLY A 218 -10.05 -9.00 17.82
CA GLY A 218 -9.69 -7.64 18.23
C GLY A 218 -9.33 -7.57 19.72
N HIS A 219 -8.32 -6.76 20.04
CA HIS A 219 -7.78 -6.52 21.39
C HIS A 219 -7.41 -7.79 22.19
N ALA A 220 -6.92 -8.83 21.50
CA ALA A 220 -6.52 -10.09 22.13
C ALA A 220 -5.02 -10.21 22.42
N GLY A 221 -4.27 -9.11 22.53
CA GLY A 221 -2.83 -9.13 22.82
C GLY A 221 -1.94 -9.35 21.60
N ASN A 222 -2.46 -9.17 20.37
CA ASN A 222 -1.62 -9.16 19.18
C ASN A 222 -0.98 -7.77 19.02
N VAL A 223 0.32 -7.68 19.28
CA VAL A 223 1.08 -6.43 19.30
C VAL A 223 0.94 -5.64 18.01
N GLU A 224 0.92 -6.31 16.86
CA GLU A 224 0.87 -5.63 15.56
C GLU A 224 -0.55 -5.19 15.20
N ASN A 225 -1.58 -5.96 15.57
CA ASN A 225 -2.96 -5.50 15.43
C ASN A 225 -3.25 -4.32 16.35
N GLU A 226 -2.73 -4.33 17.59
CA GLU A 226 -2.85 -3.19 18.50
C GLU A 226 -2.06 -1.96 18.01
N CYS A 227 -0.97 -2.18 17.27
CA CYS A 227 -0.29 -1.10 16.56
C CYS A 227 -1.19 -0.49 15.49
N CYS A 228 -1.85 -1.33 14.68
CA CYS A 228 -2.79 -0.88 13.65
C CYS A 228 -3.97 -0.09 14.24
N ASP A 229 -4.59 -0.57 15.32
CA ASP A 229 -5.66 0.15 16.04
C ASP A 229 -5.20 1.56 16.45
N ARG A 230 -4.03 1.67 17.11
CA ARG A 230 -3.47 2.97 17.51
C ARG A 230 -3.23 3.89 16.32
N LEU A 231 -2.70 3.36 15.21
CA LEU A 231 -2.46 4.11 13.98
C LEU A 231 -3.78 4.62 13.39
N ALA A 232 -4.79 3.75 13.29
CA ALA A 232 -6.12 4.07 12.77
C ALA A 232 -6.82 5.15 13.61
N VAL A 233 -6.83 4.98 14.94
CA VAL A 233 -7.40 5.96 15.88
C VAL A 233 -6.67 7.29 15.77
N ARG A 234 -5.33 7.30 15.75
CA ARG A 234 -4.55 8.54 15.62
C ARG A 234 -4.84 9.24 14.29
N ALA A 235 -4.98 8.49 13.19
CA ALA A 235 -5.30 9.06 11.88
C ALA A 235 -6.71 9.67 11.86
N SER A 236 -7.70 9.02 12.47
CA SER A 236 -9.08 9.54 12.54
C SER A 236 -9.22 10.88 13.28
N GLN A 237 -8.26 11.20 14.16
CA GLN A 237 -8.25 12.43 14.97
C GLN A 237 -7.50 13.59 14.30
N GLN A 238 -6.88 13.36 13.14
CA GLN A 238 -6.16 14.43 12.44
C GLN A 238 -7.11 15.53 11.95
N ARG A 239 -6.57 16.74 11.80
CA ARG A 239 -7.30 17.89 11.25
C ARG A 239 -7.15 17.92 9.73
N ASN A 240 -8.13 18.49 9.04
CA ASN A 240 -8.13 18.67 7.59
C ASN A 240 -7.99 17.35 6.80
N LEU A 241 -8.66 16.29 7.28
CA LEU A 241 -8.72 15.01 6.56
C LEU A 241 -9.39 15.18 5.19
N PRO A 242 -8.94 14.45 4.16
CA PRO A 242 -9.57 14.48 2.84
C PRO A 242 -10.98 13.87 2.86
N PRO A 243 -11.85 14.19 1.87
CA PRO A 243 -13.13 13.53 1.69
C PRO A 243 -12.96 12.07 1.24
N ASP A 244 -13.79 11.17 1.78
CA ASP A 244 -13.95 9.83 1.23
C ASP A 244 -14.96 9.92 0.07
N LEU A 245 -14.45 10.13 -1.14
CA LEU A 245 -15.30 10.35 -2.32
C LEU A 245 -16.21 9.16 -2.62
N GLY A 246 -15.77 7.94 -2.31
CA GLY A 246 -16.61 6.75 -2.47
C GLY A 246 -17.75 6.72 -1.46
N TYR A 247 -17.57 7.24 -0.24
CA TYR A 247 -18.65 7.40 0.73
C TYR A 247 -19.57 8.58 0.40
N GLU A 248 -18.98 9.76 0.16
CA GLU A 248 -19.71 11.02 0.02
C GLU A 248 -20.40 11.17 -1.34
N ASN A 249 -19.96 10.44 -2.37
CA ASN A 249 -20.59 10.44 -3.68
C ASN A 249 -21.16 9.05 -4.02
N PRO A 250 -22.46 8.79 -3.74
CA PRO A 250 -23.10 7.52 -4.04
C PRO A 250 -23.03 7.12 -5.52
N ALA A 251 -22.88 8.08 -6.45
CA ALA A 251 -22.70 7.76 -7.87
C ALA A 251 -21.36 7.06 -8.11
N MET A 252 -20.29 7.39 -7.37
CA MET A 252 -18.99 6.72 -7.45
C MET A 252 -19.03 5.28 -6.93
N GLN A 253 -19.95 4.95 -6.03
CA GLN A 253 -20.23 3.56 -5.64
C GLN A 253 -20.93 2.77 -6.77
N GLN A 254 -21.39 3.43 -7.83
CA GLN A 254 -22.09 2.80 -8.95
C GLN A 254 -21.26 2.79 -10.24
N ILE A 255 -20.08 3.44 -10.30
CA ILE A 255 -19.33 3.61 -11.54
C ILE A 255 -18.75 2.30 -12.08
N SER A 256 -18.62 1.25 -11.27
CA SER A 256 -18.29 -0.10 -11.73
C SER A 256 -19.42 -0.80 -12.52
N LEU A 257 -20.53 -0.10 -12.84
CA LEU A 257 -21.70 -0.64 -13.52
C LEU A 257 -21.76 -0.29 -15.02
N PHE A 258 -20.76 0.42 -15.56
CA PHE A 258 -20.70 0.80 -16.97
C PHE A 258 -19.41 0.36 -17.63
#